data_AF-A0A6A0GWM0-F1
#
_entry.id   AF-A0A6A0GWM0-F1
#
_cell.length_a   1.000
_cell.length_b   1.000
_cell.length_c   1.000
_cell.angle_alpha   90.00
_cell.angle_beta   90.00
_cell.angle_gamma   90.00
#
_symmetry.space_group_name_H-M   'P 1'
#
loop_
_entity.id
_entity.type
_entity.pdbx_description
1 polymer ?
#
loop_
_entity_poly.entity_id
_entity_poly.type
_entity_poly.pdbx_seq_one_letter_code
_entity_poly.pdbx_strand_id
1 'polypeptide(L)'
;MGVIQLSQDTIFRIKSSQVITSATAALKELVENALDSKATILSIRLILIKFSEDLSSYGFRGEALSSLCQLASVSITTRQQQASVGQCCTFSSHGKIITKKIAACNVGTTVLVTKLFHDLPVRLKYHCDVRRKKEQLKKIEGLLMAYAIAHPALHLSATHEK
;
A
#
# COMPACT_ATOMS: atom_id res chain seq x y z
N MET A 1 -14.90 -25.67 -26.46
CA MET A 1 -14.73 -25.30 -25.03
C MET A 1 -15.77 -24.26 -24.70
N GLY A 2 -16.64 -24.49 -23.71
CA GLY A 2 -17.68 -23.54 -23.31
C GLY A 2 -17.09 -22.37 -22.52
N VAL A 3 -17.72 -21.20 -22.61
CA VAL A 3 -17.39 -20.06 -21.75
C VAL A 3 -17.90 -20.38 -20.34
N ILE A 4 -16.99 -20.44 -19.37
CA ILE A 4 -17.30 -20.74 -17.96
C ILE A 4 -17.14 -19.44 -17.16
N GLN A 5 -18.09 -19.16 -16.26
CA GLN A 5 -18.00 -18.01 -15.36
C GLN A 5 -16.87 -18.22 -14.35
N LEU A 6 -16.03 -17.18 -14.20
CA LEU A 6 -14.96 -17.18 -13.21
C LEU A 6 -15.52 -17.07 -11.79
N SER A 7 -14.83 -17.68 -10.82
CA SER A 7 -15.17 -17.50 -9.41
C SER A 7 -14.99 -16.05 -8.98
N GLN A 8 -15.78 -15.60 -7.99
CA GLN A 8 -15.69 -14.23 -7.48
C GLN A 8 -14.28 -13.90 -6.95
N ASP A 9 -13.60 -14.86 -6.33
CA ASP A 9 -12.21 -14.68 -5.88
C ASP A 9 -11.25 -14.45 -7.05
N THR A 10 -11.46 -15.14 -8.18
CA THR A 10 -10.63 -14.94 -9.37
C THR A 10 -10.90 -13.58 -10.01
N ILE A 11 -12.17 -13.17 -10.11
CA ILE A 11 -12.57 -11.85 -10.62
C ILE A 11 -11.98 -10.74 -9.75
N PHE A 12 -12.14 -10.86 -8.43
CA PHE A 12 -11.64 -9.88 -7.47
C PHE A 12 -10.11 -9.82 -7.51
N ARG A 13 -9.42 -10.96 -7.56
CA ARG A 13 -7.96 -10.99 -7.71
C ARG A 13 -7.47 -10.35 -9.00
N ILE A 14 -8.14 -10.58 -10.13
CA ILE A 14 -7.81 -9.95 -11.41
C ILE A 14 -8.01 -8.43 -11.31
N LYS A 15 -9.14 -7.97 -10.76
CA LYS A 15 -9.40 -6.54 -10.52
C LYS A 15 -8.34 -5.91 -9.64
N SER A 16 -8.09 -6.47 -8.45
CA SER A 16 -7.08 -5.96 -7.50
C SER A 16 -5.69 -5.91 -8.12
N SER A 17 -5.34 -6.89 -8.94
CA SER A 17 -4.06 -6.98 -9.67
C SER A 17 -3.88 -5.93 -10.77
N GLN A 18 -4.97 -5.29 -11.21
CA GLN A 18 -4.98 -4.16 -12.14
C GLN A 18 -4.99 -2.81 -11.40
N VAL A 19 -5.53 -2.77 -10.18
CA VAL A 19 -5.55 -1.57 -9.32
C VAL A 19 -4.18 -1.32 -8.71
N ILE A 20 -3.61 -2.32 -8.02
CA ILE A 20 -2.26 -2.25 -7.45
C ILE A 20 -1.31 -3.01 -8.36
N THR A 21 -0.63 -2.25 -9.21
CA THR A 21 0.31 -2.77 -10.20
C THR A 21 1.71 -2.86 -9.60
N SER A 22 2.19 -1.76 -9.01
CA SER A 22 3.49 -1.67 -8.33
C SER A 22 3.40 -1.37 -6.83
N ALA A 23 4.53 -1.56 -6.15
CA ALA A 23 4.75 -0.90 -4.86
C ALA A 23 4.72 0.63 -4.98
N THR A 24 5.17 1.21 -6.09
CA THR A 24 5.08 2.65 -6.34
C THR A 24 3.63 3.12 -6.43
N ALA A 25 2.76 2.36 -7.13
CA ALA A 25 1.32 2.62 -7.19
C ALA A 25 0.67 2.48 -5.82
N ALA A 26 0.95 1.39 -5.10
CA ALA A 26 0.48 1.21 -3.72
C ALA A 26 0.91 2.38 -2.81
N LEU A 27 2.16 2.83 -2.94
CA LEU A 27 2.69 3.94 -2.16
C LEU A 27 1.98 5.25 -2.53
N LYS A 28 1.81 5.53 -3.82
CA LYS A 28 1.09 6.71 -4.31
C LYS A 28 -0.31 6.78 -3.71
N GLU A 29 -1.07 5.70 -3.78
CA GLU A 29 -2.43 5.64 -3.21
C GLU A 29 -2.42 5.85 -1.68
N LEU A 30 -1.46 5.29 -0.96
CA LEU A 30 -1.34 5.49 0.49
C LEU A 30 -0.92 6.92 0.86
N VAL A 31 -0.05 7.54 0.07
CA VAL A 31 0.36 8.94 0.22
C VAL A 31 -0.83 9.86 -0.04
N GLU A 32 -1.59 9.61 -1.11
CA GLU A 32 -2.81 10.37 -1.44
C GLU A 32 -3.86 10.24 -0.34
N ASN A 33 -4.09 9.03 0.18
CA ASN A 33 -4.98 8.83 1.33
C ASN A 33 -4.51 9.58 2.59
N ALA A 34 -3.20 9.65 2.84
CA ALA A 34 -2.66 10.41 3.95
C ALA A 34 -2.89 11.93 3.76
N LEU A 35 -2.66 12.45 2.56
CA LEU A 35 -2.91 13.85 2.21
C LEU A 35 -4.39 14.20 2.34
N ASP A 36 -5.29 13.35 1.86
CA ASP A 36 -6.74 13.52 1.97
C ASP A 36 -7.20 13.57 3.44
N SER A 37 -6.54 12.78 4.31
CA SER A 37 -6.75 12.83 5.76
C SER A 37 -6.17 14.08 6.44
N LYS A 38 -5.57 15.02 5.69
CA LYS A 38 -4.87 16.22 6.18
C LYS A 38 -3.67 15.89 7.08
N ALA A 39 -2.95 14.82 6.77
CA ALA A 39 -1.74 14.47 7.49
C ALA A 39 -0.70 15.60 7.38
N THR A 40 -0.13 16.01 8.51
CA THR A 40 0.96 17.00 8.57
C THR A 40 2.34 16.35 8.61
N ILE A 41 2.40 15.06 9.00
CA ILE A 41 3.62 14.26 9.08
C ILE A 41 3.36 12.95 8.34
N LEU A 42 4.23 12.63 7.40
CA LEU A 42 4.19 11.38 6.65
C LEU A 42 5.55 10.67 6.74
N SER A 43 5.57 9.58 7.50
CA SER A 43 6.76 8.74 7.68
C SER A 43 6.60 7.44 6.89
N ILE A 44 7.46 7.25 5.89
CA ILE A 44 7.44 6.10 4.98
C ILE A 44 8.65 5.22 5.30
N ARG A 45 8.40 4.00 5.76
CA ARG A 45 9.46 3.00 5.97
C ARG A 45 9.34 1.91 4.91
N LEU A 46 10.34 1.84 4.04
CA LEU A 46 10.46 0.82 3.01
C LEU A 46 11.39 -0.27 3.53
N ILE A 47 10.81 -1.39 3.94
CA ILE A 47 11.56 -2.63 4.20
C ILE A 47 11.46 -3.42 2.89
N LEU A 48 12.40 -3.21 1.98
CA LEU A 48 12.34 -3.78 0.62
C LEU A 48 12.66 -5.29 0.64
N ILE A 49 11.69 -6.09 1.05
CA ILE A 49 11.65 -7.51 0.69
C ILE A 49 10.77 -7.64 -0.56
N LYS A 50 11.43 -7.55 -1.73
CA LYS A 50 10.90 -7.90 -3.08
C LYS A 50 9.53 -7.28 -3.43
N PHE A 51 9.54 -6.26 -4.28
CA PHE A 51 8.33 -5.57 -4.74
C PHE A 51 8.31 -5.38 -6.27
N SER A 52 7.10 -5.36 -6.88
CA SER A 52 6.82 -5.44 -8.34
C SER A 52 6.33 -4.11 -8.99
N GLU A 53 6.11 -4.11 -10.33
CA GLU A 53 6.16 -3.00 -11.33
C GLU A 53 4.90 -2.20 -11.74
N ASP A 54 5.11 -1.04 -12.39
CA ASP A 54 4.13 -0.01 -12.77
C ASP A 54 3.24 -0.33 -13.99
N LEU A 55 1.98 0.10 -13.92
CA LEU A 55 1.14 0.47 -15.06
C LEU A 55 0.38 1.75 -14.70
N SER A 56 0.28 2.71 -15.63
CA SER A 56 -0.44 3.97 -15.41
C SER A 56 -1.95 3.73 -15.44
N SER A 57 -2.62 3.86 -14.29
CA SER A 57 -4.06 4.05 -14.21
C SER A 57 -4.38 5.40 -13.57
N TYR A 58 -5.31 6.11 -14.20
CA TYR A 58 -5.86 7.36 -13.71
C TYR A 58 -7.16 7.07 -12.97
N GLY A 59 -7.17 7.39 -11.67
CA GLY A 59 -8.36 7.62 -10.87
C GLY A 59 -8.76 6.45 -9.98
N PHE A 60 -9.01 6.72 -8.69
CA PHE A 60 -9.68 5.75 -7.82
C PHE A 60 -10.68 6.36 -6.84
N ARG A 61 -11.88 5.75 -6.87
CA ARG A 61 -12.98 5.91 -5.90
C ARG A 61 -12.97 4.71 -4.94
N GLY A 62 -12.07 4.67 -3.97
CA GLY A 62 -12.21 3.79 -2.79
C GLY A 62 -11.87 2.29 -2.95
N GLU A 63 -11.26 1.85 -4.07
CA GLU A 63 -10.88 0.43 -4.28
C GLU A 63 -9.40 0.11 -3.94
N ALA A 64 -8.59 1.13 -3.64
CA ALA A 64 -7.14 0.95 -3.45
C ALA A 64 -6.81 0.08 -2.23
N LEU A 65 -7.40 0.38 -1.06
CA LEU A 65 -7.11 -0.36 0.17
C LEU A 65 -7.64 -1.80 0.14
N SER A 66 -8.81 -2.03 -0.46
CA SER A 66 -9.36 -3.39 -0.62
C SER A 66 -8.51 -4.21 -1.58
N SER A 67 -8.03 -3.61 -2.67
CA SER A 67 -7.10 -4.25 -3.60
C SER A 67 -5.76 -4.59 -2.95
N LEU A 68 -5.25 -3.68 -2.11
CA LEU A 68 -4.03 -3.88 -1.34
C LEU A 68 -4.17 -5.04 -0.35
N CYS A 69 -5.30 -5.15 0.36
CA CYS A 69 -5.57 -6.26 1.27
C CYS A 69 -5.59 -7.62 0.57
N GLN A 70 -6.04 -7.68 -0.68
CA GLN A 70 -6.07 -8.93 -1.45
C GLN A 70 -4.68 -9.38 -1.91
N LEU A 71 -3.76 -8.45 -2.09
CA LEU A 71 -2.43 -8.71 -2.65
C LEU A 71 -1.32 -8.75 -1.60
N ALA A 72 -1.59 -8.21 -0.40
CA ALA A 72 -0.65 -8.10 0.70
C ALA A 72 -1.34 -8.36 2.04
N SER A 73 -0.52 -8.65 3.06
CA SER A 73 -0.96 -8.59 4.45
C SER A 73 -0.91 -7.14 4.94
N VAL A 74 -2.08 -6.56 5.22
CA VAL A 74 -2.25 -5.15 5.60
C VAL A 74 -2.64 -5.04 7.07
N SER A 75 -1.98 -4.14 7.79
CA SER A 75 -2.34 -3.74 9.16
C SER A 75 -2.36 -2.23 9.26
N ILE A 76 -3.40 -1.68 9.89
CA ILE A 76 -3.55 -0.24 10.10
C ILE A 76 -3.60 0.02 11.60
N THR A 77 -2.71 0.87 12.07
CA THR A 77 -2.74 1.38 13.44
C THR A 77 -3.11 2.85 13.39
N THR A 78 -4.21 3.25 14.04
CA THR A 78 -4.68 4.63 14.04
C THR A 78 -5.13 5.08 15.43
N ARG A 79 -4.89 6.35 15.75
CA ARG A 79 -5.46 7.03 16.92
C ARG A 79 -5.93 8.42 16.53
N GLN A 80 -7.21 8.68 16.83
CA GLN A 80 -7.80 10.01 16.68
C GLN A 80 -7.37 10.92 17.84
N GLN A 81 -7.38 12.24 17.62
CA GLN A 81 -6.97 13.22 18.63
C GLN A 81 -7.82 13.18 19.90
N GLN A 82 -9.12 12.85 19.76
CA GLN A 82 -10.06 12.73 20.86
C GLN A 82 -10.03 11.35 21.56
N ALA A 83 -9.29 10.38 21.00
CA ALA A 83 -9.23 9.02 21.53
C ALA A 83 -8.07 8.85 22.53
N SER A 84 -8.38 8.29 23.70
CA SER A 84 -7.39 7.99 24.75
C SER A 84 -6.41 6.89 24.33
N VAL A 85 -6.86 5.94 23.50
CA VAL A 85 -6.06 4.81 23.02
C VAL A 85 -6.15 4.66 21.51
N GLY A 86 -5.09 4.10 20.91
CA GLY A 86 -5.06 3.73 19.52
C GLY A 86 -5.64 2.35 19.25
N GLN A 87 -5.97 2.09 17.99
CA GLN A 87 -6.49 0.82 17.52
C GLN A 87 -5.62 0.30 16.39
N CYS A 88 -5.20 -0.96 16.51
CA CYS A 88 -4.53 -1.71 15.47
C CYS A 88 -5.52 -2.73 14.88
N CYS A 89 -5.81 -2.58 13.59
CA CYS A 89 -6.67 -3.44 12.81
C CYS A 89 -5.84 -4.26 11.82
N THR A 90 -6.09 -5.56 11.73
CA THR A 90 -5.58 -6.40 10.64
C THR A 90 -6.71 -6.77 9.69
N PHE A 91 -6.41 -6.81 8.40
CA PHE A 91 -7.40 -7.01 7.35
C PHE A 91 -7.24 -8.37 6.68
N SER A 92 -8.36 -8.97 6.29
CA SER A 92 -8.40 -10.14 5.42
C SER A 92 -8.17 -9.77 3.98
N SER A 93 -7.92 -10.78 3.14
CA SER A 93 -7.84 -10.64 1.68
C SER A 93 -9.02 -9.90 1.05
N HIS A 94 -10.20 -9.98 1.66
CA HIS A 94 -11.42 -9.31 1.20
C HIS A 94 -11.66 -7.92 1.84
N GLY A 95 -10.65 -7.35 2.52
CA GLY A 95 -10.76 -6.05 3.17
C GLY A 95 -11.61 -6.04 4.45
N LYS A 96 -11.98 -7.20 5.00
CA LYS A 96 -12.70 -7.29 6.29
C LYS A 96 -11.72 -7.24 7.45
N ILE A 97 -12.11 -6.61 8.55
CA ILE A 97 -11.29 -6.58 9.77
C ILE A 97 -11.32 -7.97 10.41
N ILE A 98 -10.15 -8.62 10.50
CA ILE A 98 -10.00 -9.91 11.17
C ILE A 98 -9.79 -9.70 12.67
N THR A 99 -8.93 -8.75 13.02
CA THR A 99 -8.56 -8.51 14.41
C THR A 99 -8.49 -7.02 14.67
N LYS A 100 -9.04 -6.62 15.81
CA LYS A 100 -8.96 -5.26 16.32
C LYS A 100 -8.38 -5.32 17.73
N LYS A 101 -7.19 -4.74 17.91
CA LYS A 101 -6.46 -4.71 19.18
C LYS A 101 -6.25 -3.27 19.60
N ILE A 102 -6.25 -3.05 20.91
CA ILE A 102 -5.80 -1.77 21.48
C ILE A 102 -4.28 -1.71 21.29
N ALA A 103 -3.79 -0.60 20.76
CA ALA A 103 -2.37 -0.38 20.56
C ALA A 103 -1.99 1.01 21.06
N ALA A 104 -0.86 1.10 21.77
CA ALA A 104 -0.26 2.37 22.12
C ALA A 104 0.34 2.98 20.84
N CYS A 105 -0.24 4.07 20.35
CA CYS A 105 0.29 4.83 19.24
C CYS A 105 0.04 6.32 19.40
N ASN A 106 0.81 7.15 18.70
CA ASN A 106 0.58 8.59 18.65
C ASN A 106 -0.65 8.91 17.80
N VAL A 107 -1.17 10.13 17.93
CA VAL A 107 -2.27 10.62 17.07
C VAL A 107 -1.80 10.55 15.62
N GLY A 108 -2.63 9.98 14.75
CA GLY A 108 -2.31 9.74 13.35
C GLY A 108 -2.65 8.32 12.90
N THR A 109 -2.21 7.97 11.70
CA THR A 109 -2.47 6.67 11.07
C THR A 109 -1.18 6.10 10.49
N THR A 110 -0.88 4.86 10.84
CA THR A 110 0.22 4.07 10.31
C THR A 110 -0.35 2.90 9.54
N VAL A 111 -0.03 2.81 8.25
CA VAL A 111 -0.39 1.66 7.39
C VAL A 111 0.85 0.81 7.17
N LEU A 112 0.79 -0.44 7.63
CA LEU A 112 1.82 -1.45 7.44
C LEU A 112 1.38 -2.45 6.37
N VAL A 113 2.17 -2.56 5.31
CA VAL A 113 1.92 -3.47 4.17
C VAL A 113 3.08 -4.46 4.08
N THR A 114 2.78 -5.75 4.18
CA THR A 114 3.79 -6.82 4.16
C THR A 114 3.43 -7.90 3.15
N LYS A 115 4.43 -8.63 2.63
CA LYS A 115 4.23 -9.75 1.69
C LYS A 115 3.40 -9.36 0.45
N LEU A 116 3.71 -8.22 -0.17
CA LEU A 116 3.03 -7.79 -1.39
C LEU A 116 3.28 -8.81 -2.51
N PHE A 117 2.21 -9.18 -3.21
CA PHE A 117 2.17 -10.17 -4.30
C PHE A 117 2.50 -11.63 -3.91
N HIS A 118 2.36 -11.99 -2.63
CA HIS A 118 2.59 -13.37 -2.18
C HIS A 118 1.76 -14.43 -2.92
N ASP A 119 0.53 -14.07 -3.32
CA ASP A 119 -0.39 -14.97 -4.05
C ASP A 119 -0.17 -15.00 -5.57
N LEU A 120 0.84 -14.28 -6.09
CA LEU A 120 1.10 -14.16 -7.54
C LEU A 120 2.57 -14.53 -7.85
N PRO A 121 2.94 -15.83 -7.86
CA PRO A 121 4.33 -16.29 -7.92
C PRO A 121 5.05 -15.94 -9.22
N VAL A 122 4.33 -15.88 -10.36
CA VAL A 122 4.90 -15.43 -11.64
C VAL A 122 5.29 -13.96 -11.58
N ARG A 123 4.43 -13.11 -11.00
CA ARG A 123 4.75 -11.69 -10.73
C ARG A 123 5.89 -11.58 -9.73
N LEU A 124 5.93 -12.41 -8.70
CA LEU A 124 7.00 -12.38 -7.68
C LEU A 124 8.38 -12.76 -8.26
N LYS A 125 8.45 -13.74 -9.18
CA LYS A 125 9.72 -14.22 -9.78
C LYS A 125 10.39 -13.17 -10.68
N TYR A 126 9.61 -12.40 -11.43
CA TYR A 126 10.13 -11.47 -12.44
C TYR A 126 10.86 -10.26 -11.85
N HIS A 127 10.50 -9.82 -10.64
CA HIS A 127 11.13 -8.67 -9.95
C HIS A 127 12.10 -9.08 -8.82
N CYS A 128 12.46 -10.36 -8.77
CA CYS A 128 13.61 -10.79 -7.98
C CYS A 128 14.95 -10.29 -8.57
N ASP A 129 14.93 -9.75 -9.79
CA ASP A 129 16.10 -9.19 -10.46
C ASP A 129 16.61 -7.90 -9.75
N VAL A 130 17.89 -7.90 -9.44
CA VAL A 130 18.58 -6.86 -8.66
C VAL A 130 18.54 -5.51 -9.40
N ARG A 131 18.57 -5.51 -10.73
CA ARG A 131 18.57 -4.27 -11.53
C ARG A 131 17.27 -3.48 -11.36
N ARG A 132 16.14 -4.19 -11.39
CA ARG A 132 14.80 -3.59 -11.32
C ARG A 132 14.48 -3.00 -9.94
N LYS A 133 15.03 -3.57 -8.86
CA LYS A 133 14.89 -3.01 -7.51
C LYS A 133 15.43 -1.58 -7.42
N LYS A 134 16.60 -1.33 -8.01
CA LYS A 134 17.24 0.00 -8.00
C LYS A 134 16.44 1.01 -8.79
N GLU A 135 15.84 0.59 -9.90
CA GLU A 135 14.98 1.43 -10.73
C GLU A 135 13.67 1.80 -10.01
N GLN A 136 13.02 0.84 -9.37
CA GLN A 136 11.81 1.07 -8.58
C GLN A 136 12.07 2.02 -7.39
N LEU A 137 13.20 1.85 -6.69
CA LEU A 137 13.57 2.77 -5.61
C LEU A 137 13.75 4.21 -6.12
N LYS A 138 14.38 4.40 -7.28
CA LYS A 138 14.51 5.74 -7.90
C LYS A 138 13.16 6.34 -8.28
N LYS A 139 12.21 5.53 -8.78
CA LYS A 139 10.86 6.01 -9.08
C LYS A 139 10.12 6.46 -7.83
N ILE A 140 10.22 5.67 -6.75
CA ILE A 140 9.64 6.02 -5.46
C ILE A 140 10.27 7.31 -4.92
N GLU A 141 11.59 7.42 -4.95
CA GLU A 141 12.30 8.63 -4.52
C GLU A 141 11.85 9.87 -5.29
N GLY A 142 11.77 9.78 -6.63
CA GLY A 142 11.28 10.88 -7.46
C GLY A 142 9.83 11.26 -7.17
N LEU A 143 8.95 10.27 -6.94
CA LEU A 143 7.56 10.51 -6.55
C LEU A 143 7.48 11.24 -5.21
N LEU A 144 8.23 10.79 -4.20
CA LEU A 144 8.24 11.41 -2.87
C LEU A 144 8.82 12.83 -2.89
N MET A 145 9.87 13.07 -3.69
CA MET A 145 10.39 14.41 -3.91
C MET A 145 9.33 15.33 -4.54
N ALA A 146 8.59 14.85 -5.54
CA ALA A 146 7.52 15.63 -6.16
C ALA A 146 6.43 16.00 -5.14
N TYR A 147 6.00 15.06 -4.29
CA TYR A 147 5.01 15.35 -3.24
C TYR A 147 5.55 16.32 -2.17
N ALA A 148 6.82 16.20 -1.79
CA ALA A 148 7.46 17.09 -0.83
C ALA A 148 7.52 18.54 -1.34
N ILE A 149 7.79 18.74 -2.64
CA ILE A 149 7.78 20.07 -3.27
C ILE A 149 6.35 20.60 -3.41
N ALA A 150 5.39 19.75 -3.79
CA ALA A 150 3.99 20.15 -3.98
C ALA A 150 3.28 20.52 -2.67
N HIS A 151 3.70 19.96 -1.53
CA HIS A 151 3.08 20.17 -0.22
C HIS A 151 4.11 20.64 0.81
N PRO A 152 4.53 21.92 0.80
CA PRO A 152 5.58 22.43 1.69
C PRO A 152 5.22 22.40 3.17
N ALA A 153 3.93 22.30 3.51
CA ALA A 153 3.45 22.13 4.89
C ALA A 153 3.55 20.67 5.40
N LEU A 154 3.84 19.71 4.52
CA LEU A 154 3.98 18.30 4.86
C LEU A 154 5.41 17.99 5.28
N HIS A 155 5.59 17.48 6.50
CA HIS A 155 6.86 16.89 6.91
C HIS A 155 6.94 15.44 6.39
N LEU A 156 7.69 15.23 5.31
CA LEU A 156 7.87 13.93 4.69
C LEU A 156 9.23 13.33 5.07
N SER A 157 9.22 12.12 5.63
CA SER A 157 10.43 11.34 5.93
C SER A 157 10.33 9.97 5.29
N ALA A 158 11.35 9.56 4.53
CA ALA A 158 11.43 8.24 3.92
C ALA A 158 12.71 7.52 4.33
N THR A 159 12.59 6.26 4.76
CA THR A 159 13.74 5.44 5.15
C THR A 159 13.69 4.10 4.43
N HIS A 160 14.82 3.68 3.88
CA HIS A 160 14.99 2.39 3.22
C HIS A 160 15.95 1.51 4.03
N GLU A 161 15.43 0.40 4.58
CA GLU A 161 16.21 -0.58 5.34
C GLU A 161 16.65 -1.72 4.41
N LYS A 162 17.94 -2.05 4.46
CA LYS A 162 18.60 -3.06 3.63
C LYS A 162 18.41 -4.48 4.17
#